data_AF-A0A5J4ZJS7-F1
#
_entry.id   AF-A0A5J4ZJS7-F1
#
_cell.length_a   1.000
_cell.length_b   1.000
_cell.length_c   1.000
_cell.angle_alpha   90.00
_cell.angle_beta   90.00
_cell.angle_gamma   90.00
#
_symmetry.space_group_name_H-M   'P 1'
#
loop_
_entity.id
_entity.type
_entity.pdbx_description
1 polymer ?
#
loop_
_entity_poly.entity_id
_entity_poly.type
_entity_poly.pdbx_seq_one_letter_code
_entity_poly.pdbx_strand_id
1 'polypeptide(L)'
;MPVRVVDNSVPSQVSGADPGHTSPPACTLLSVGQTFSGTQNVSSLQKDEAWRVNVRIQGCDLDHGYLCGTMEALNVPMADTPVVTFWEGEIVDTKNHTFFTGKWEATSEDDIRHWTKFPSFSPLLSQVDVDGGRSLDLSNYPYIFMRWKEQYFVNVGTDCGLTIAGFYYVCFSCSDGSINGFYYDPNSSPFQKLELKSTNEGRSELAMESLLCDEVWLMSPPDHKHADHKQQNAGNYDFGNSYFKTKEDYEQAFNICLQKEHSYMPEPRFLDHLKSYNLIMPRFIAVQWLIKSSRRLNLSFGTVFNAANYLDRFISMNQCQGWECWMFELLSVACLSVASKFDETNPPSLHEIQMEDPDHSFESSLIQRMEMTVLKALGWRLNSTTAYSYVELLTLNIHEHSLKPCLLEESTNQLAEFLLTTLLDFKFLEFRPCVVAISALQCIFEELHPSTSGTHLAYIFKLIPQDQKDDLIKCREIMEERLVDRPLYNVIACGSSYYCPSSPVTVLTMEQVDIFDCQIDLSLFKMPGSHIDLKSSKKKRKRETSTKTSRKRVSFRVQAANLPAGVELPKVEPKFQPPFLGFTKTAEIWNSRACMIGLIGTFIVELIINKGILQVIGVDIGKGLDLPL
;
A
#
# COMPACT_ATOMS: atom_id res chain seq x y z
N MET A 1 -68.31 -10.58 -25.99
CA MET A 1 -67.31 -11.53 -26.55
C MET A 1 -66.39 -11.95 -25.42
N PRO A 2 -66.26 -13.25 -25.16
CA PRO A 2 -65.60 -13.78 -23.96
C PRO A 2 -64.10 -14.03 -24.15
N VAL A 3 -63.46 -14.18 -22.98
CA VAL A 3 -62.10 -14.59 -22.63
C VAL A 3 -61.56 -15.75 -23.48
N ARG A 4 -60.27 -15.68 -23.84
CA ARG A 4 -59.45 -16.86 -24.19
C ARG A 4 -58.21 -16.91 -23.32
N VAL A 5 -58.16 -17.99 -22.54
CA VAL A 5 -57.05 -18.56 -21.79
C VAL A 5 -55.96 -19.01 -22.77
N VAL A 6 -54.69 -18.82 -22.42
CA VAL A 6 -53.58 -19.59 -23.00
C VAL A 6 -52.68 -20.08 -21.87
N ASP A 7 -52.40 -21.37 -21.97
CA ASP A 7 -51.98 -22.32 -20.95
C ASP A 7 -50.57 -22.16 -20.37
N ASN A 8 -50.44 -22.64 -19.13
CA ASN A 8 -49.20 -23.04 -18.50
C ASN A 8 -48.57 -24.23 -19.26
N SER A 9 -47.39 -24.04 -19.84
CA SER A 9 -46.52 -25.14 -20.26
C SER A 9 -45.27 -25.21 -19.38
N VAL A 10 -45.15 -26.36 -18.69
CA VAL A 10 -43.94 -26.81 -17.99
C VAL A 10 -42.85 -27.08 -19.03
N PRO A 11 -41.58 -26.66 -18.82
CA PRO A 11 -40.50 -27.14 -19.67
C PRO A 11 -40.08 -28.56 -19.27
N SER A 12 -40.23 -29.45 -20.24
CA SER A 12 -39.73 -30.82 -20.29
C SER A 12 -38.20 -30.91 -20.16
N GLN A 13 -37.76 -31.98 -19.49
CA GLN A 13 -36.39 -32.46 -19.44
C GLN A 13 -35.78 -32.56 -20.85
N VAL A 14 -34.59 -31.95 -21.04
CA VAL A 14 -33.68 -32.28 -22.14
C VAL A 14 -32.37 -32.74 -21.53
N SER A 15 -32.06 -33.99 -21.79
CA SER A 15 -30.85 -34.72 -21.44
C SER A 15 -29.69 -34.36 -22.38
N GLY A 16 -28.50 -34.13 -21.79
CA GLY A 16 -27.20 -34.44 -22.40
C GLY A 16 -26.41 -33.28 -23.03
N ALA A 17 -25.51 -32.67 -22.25
CA ALA A 17 -24.25 -32.08 -22.72
C ALA A 17 -23.24 -32.00 -21.54
N ASP A 18 -21.95 -32.19 -21.85
CA ASP A 18 -20.78 -32.40 -20.98
C ASP A 18 -20.59 -31.45 -19.76
N PRO A 19 -19.86 -31.88 -18.71
CA PRO A 19 -19.59 -31.07 -17.52
C PRO A 19 -18.43 -30.11 -17.78
N GLY A 20 -18.70 -29.04 -18.54
CA GLY A 20 -17.90 -27.83 -18.49
C GLY A 20 -18.37 -26.98 -17.32
N HIS A 21 -17.49 -26.77 -16.32
CA HIS A 21 -17.71 -25.81 -15.23
C HIS A 21 -18.11 -24.45 -15.81
N THR A 22 -19.40 -24.15 -15.79
CA THR A 22 -19.97 -22.85 -16.13
C THR A 22 -20.31 -22.19 -14.81
N SER A 23 -19.54 -21.15 -14.48
CA SER A 23 -19.76 -20.29 -13.33
C SER A 23 -21.16 -19.65 -13.39
N PRO A 24 -21.79 -19.38 -12.24
CA PRO A 24 -23.10 -18.71 -12.19
C PRO A 24 -23.05 -17.32 -12.86
N PRO A 25 -24.19 -16.76 -13.31
CA PRO A 25 -24.22 -15.47 -13.99
C PRO A 25 -23.69 -14.38 -13.05
N ALA A 26 -22.60 -13.73 -13.45
CA ALA A 26 -21.96 -12.67 -12.67
C ALA A 26 -22.93 -11.49 -12.49
N CYS A 27 -23.34 -11.22 -11.25
CA CYS A 27 -24.06 -10.01 -10.92
C CYS A 27 -23.11 -8.80 -11.00
N THR A 28 -22.95 -8.24 -12.20
CA THR A 28 -22.04 -7.09 -12.44
C THR A 28 -22.46 -5.78 -11.76
N LEU A 29 -23.60 -5.78 -11.06
CA LEU A 29 -24.20 -4.62 -10.41
C LEU A 29 -24.01 -4.63 -8.88
N LEU A 30 -23.43 -5.69 -8.31
CA LEU A 30 -23.07 -5.76 -6.90
C LEU A 30 -21.55 -5.92 -6.78
N SER A 31 -20.84 -4.82 -7.02
CA SER A 31 -19.37 -4.77 -7.02
C SER A 31 -18.86 -3.62 -6.15
N VAL A 32 -17.59 -3.71 -5.74
CA VAL A 32 -16.88 -2.61 -5.09
C VAL A 32 -16.96 -1.36 -5.96
N GLY A 33 -17.19 -0.21 -5.33
CA GLY A 33 -17.35 1.09 -5.98
C GLY A 33 -18.77 1.39 -6.47
N GLN A 34 -19.67 0.40 -6.50
CA GLN A 34 -21.04 0.64 -6.93
C GLN A 34 -21.76 1.58 -5.94
N THR A 35 -22.49 2.55 -6.48
CA THR A 35 -23.27 3.51 -5.71
C THR A 35 -24.76 3.32 -5.97
N PHE A 36 -25.53 3.55 -4.91
CA PHE A 36 -26.98 3.45 -4.90
C PHE A 36 -27.55 4.70 -4.24
N SER A 37 -28.61 5.26 -4.81
CA SER A 37 -29.31 6.41 -4.22
C SER A 37 -30.80 6.14 -4.16
N GLY A 38 -31.45 6.68 -3.14
CA GLY A 38 -32.88 6.57 -2.97
C GLY A 38 -33.34 7.14 -1.63
N THR A 39 -34.28 6.48 -0.97
CA THR A 39 -34.97 7.04 0.20
C THR A 39 -35.10 6.03 1.33
N GLN A 40 -34.94 6.52 2.55
CA GLN A 40 -35.41 5.86 3.76
C GLN A 40 -36.76 6.47 4.13
N ASN A 41 -37.79 5.62 4.18
CA ASN A 41 -39.16 6.00 4.54
C ASN A 41 -39.48 5.45 5.92
N VAL A 42 -39.86 6.34 6.84
CA VAL A 42 -40.28 6.00 8.20
C VAL A 42 -41.74 6.34 8.35
N SER A 43 -42.58 5.33 8.54
CA SER A 43 -44.00 5.52 8.81
C SER A 43 -44.33 5.14 10.25
N SER A 44 -44.99 6.07 10.92
CA SER A 44 -45.51 5.91 12.28
C SER A 44 -46.99 6.24 12.31
N LEU A 45 -47.70 5.89 13.38
CA LEU A 45 -49.12 6.24 13.56
C LEU A 45 -49.40 7.76 13.54
N GLN A 46 -48.37 8.61 13.65
CA GLN A 46 -48.50 10.06 13.82
C GLN A 46 -47.87 10.88 12.69
N LYS A 47 -46.88 10.34 11.98
CA LYS A 47 -46.11 11.08 10.97
C LYS A 47 -45.42 10.13 9.99
N ASP A 48 -45.43 10.52 8.71
CA ASP A 48 -44.62 9.92 7.66
C ASP A 48 -43.44 10.85 7.37
N GLU A 49 -42.23 10.30 7.45
CA GLU A 49 -41.00 11.01 7.15
C GLU A 49 -40.21 10.25 6.09
N ALA A 50 -39.57 10.99 5.18
CA ALA A 50 -38.72 10.42 4.16
C ALA A 50 -37.49 11.28 4.01
N TRP A 51 -36.32 10.65 4.00
CA TRP A 51 -35.05 11.33 3.73
C TRP A 51 -34.25 10.58 2.68
N ARG A 52 -33.37 11.31 2.01
CA ARG A 52 -32.57 10.75 0.92
C ARG A 52 -31.40 9.98 1.51
N VAL A 53 -31.10 8.83 0.92
CA VAL A 53 -29.99 7.97 1.34
C VAL A 53 -29.13 7.63 0.14
N ASN A 54 -27.82 7.73 0.31
CA ASN A 54 -26.81 7.25 -0.62
C ASN A 54 -26.03 6.11 0.02
N VAL A 55 -25.81 5.03 -0.72
CA VAL A 55 -25.03 3.88 -0.26
C VAL A 55 -23.91 3.63 -1.25
N ARG A 56 -22.71 3.35 -0.74
CA ARG A 56 -21.54 2.96 -1.54
C ARG A 56 -20.98 1.66 -1.02
N ILE A 57 -20.80 0.69 -1.92
CA ILE A 57 -20.10 -0.56 -1.63
C ILE A 57 -18.60 -0.31 -1.66
N GLN A 58 -17.90 -0.59 -0.56
CA GLN A 58 -16.46 -0.37 -0.40
C GLN A 58 -15.66 -1.68 -0.36
N GLY A 59 -16.28 -2.75 0.12
CA GLY A 59 -15.70 -4.10 0.12
C GLY A 59 -16.75 -5.13 -0.23
N CYS A 60 -16.36 -6.17 -0.96
CA CYS A 60 -17.22 -7.28 -1.33
C CYS A 60 -16.36 -8.54 -1.43
N ASP A 61 -16.63 -9.51 -0.57
CA ASP A 61 -16.02 -10.83 -0.54
C ASP A 61 -17.15 -11.86 -0.64
N LEU A 62 -17.46 -12.24 -1.87
CA LEU A 62 -18.56 -13.17 -2.16
C LEU A 62 -18.27 -14.59 -1.67
N ASP A 63 -16.99 -14.97 -1.54
CA ASP A 63 -16.60 -16.31 -1.12
C ASP A 63 -16.88 -16.53 0.37
N HIS A 64 -16.69 -15.48 1.17
CA HIS A 64 -17.00 -15.48 2.60
C HIS A 64 -18.39 -14.89 2.92
N GLY A 65 -19.19 -14.54 1.92
CA GLY A 65 -20.53 -13.98 2.09
C GLY A 65 -20.53 -12.63 2.80
N TYR A 66 -19.50 -11.80 2.58
CA TYR A 66 -19.28 -10.53 3.27
C TYR A 66 -19.30 -9.34 2.31
N LEU A 67 -19.84 -8.22 2.77
CA LEU A 67 -19.70 -6.93 2.09
C LEU A 67 -19.65 -5.80 3.11
N CYS A 68 -19.13 -4.64 2.74
CA CYS A 68 -19.18 -3.46 3.59
C CYS A 68 -19.23 -2.18 2.77
N GLY A 69 -19.61 -1.09 3.43
CA GLY A 69 -19.76 0.18 2.77
C GLY A 69 -20.10 1.32 3.71
N THR A 70 -20.42 2.45 3.10
CA THR A 70 -20.93 3.63 3.79
C THR A 70 -22.37 3.89 3.39
N MET A 71 -23.15 4.41 4.33
CA MET A 71 -24.50 4.91 4.12
C MET A 71 -24.54 6.37 4.56
N GLU A 72 -24.96 7.26 3.66
CA GLU A 72 -25.09 8.69 3.89
C GLU A 72 -26.57 9.06 3.88
N ALA A 73 -27.08 9.52 5.01
CA ALA A 73 -28.43 10.07 5.16
C ALA A 73 -28.41 11.59 5.04
N LEU A 74 -29.16 12.12 4.07
CA LEU A 74 -29.26 13.54 3.73
C LEU A 74 -30.60 14.11 4.19
N ASN A 75 -30.59 15.36 4.68
CA ASN A 75 -31.79 16.08 5.16
C ASN A 75 -32.53 15.34 6.29
N VAL A 76 -31.78 14.72 7.21
CA VAL A 76 -32.37 14.10 8.40
C VAL A 76 -32.98 15.21 9.27
N PRO A 77 -34.24 15.10 9.74
CA PRO A 77 -34.96 16.18 10.43
C PRO A 77 -34.28 16.78 11.66
N MET A 78 -33.27 16.10 12.22
CA MET A 78 -32.55 16.50 13.43
C MET A 78 -31.04 16.73 13.23
N ALA A 79 -30.55 16.72 11.99
CA ALA A 79 -29.13 16.91 11.69
C ALA A 79 -28.92 18.06 10.69
N ASP A 80 -28.07 19.02 11.07
CA ASP A 80 -27.67 20.16 10.21
C ASP A 80 -26.72 19.75 9.08
N THR A 81 -26.11 18.56 9.20
CA THR A 81 -25.19 17.97 8.22
C THR A 81 -25.62 16.55 7.85
N PRO A 82 -25.26 16.05 6.66
CA PRO A 82 -25.42 14.65 6.30
C PRO A 82 -24.85 13.72 7.38
N VAL A 83 -25.54 12.63 7.69
CA VAL A 83 -25.05 11.62 8.64
C VAL A 83 -24.50 10.45 7.86
N VAL A 84 -23.22 10.13 8.07
CA VAL A 84 -22.55 9.01 7.41
C VAL A 84 -22.28 7.92 8.44
N THR A 85 -22.67 6.69 8.12
CA THR A 85 -22.41 5.49 8.92
C THR A 85 -21.62 4.47 8.11
N PHE A 86 -20.76 3.72 8.78
CA PHE A 86 -20.12 2.54 8.23
C PHE A 86 -20.95 1.31 8.56
N TRP A 87 -21.16 0.44 7.59
CA TRP A 87 -21.94 -0.79 7.75
C TRP A 87 -21.21 -2.00 7.18
N GLU A 88 -21.47 -3.14 7.81
CA GLU A 88 -21.05 -4.46 7.37
C GLU A 88 -22.27 -5.28 6.99
N GLY A 89 -22.13 -6.11 5.98
CA GLY A 89 -23.19 -6.89 5.37
C GLY A 89 -22.87 -8.37 5.33
N GLU A 90 -23.89 -9.18 5.59
CA GLU A 90 -23.87 -10.62 5.36
C GLU A 90 -24.69 -10.95 4.12
N ILE A 91 -24.13 -11.72 3.19
CA ILE A 91 -24.83 -12.27 2.03
C ILE A 91 -25.43 -13.61 2.44
N VAL A 92 -26.74 -13.76 2.27
CA VAL A 92 -27.45 -15.02 2.52
C VAL A 92 -27.23 -15.92 1.31
N ASP A 93 -26.22 -16.77 1.42
CA ASP A 93 -25.74 -17.67 0.36
C ASP A 93 -25.98 -19.16 0.68
N THR A 94 -26.62 -19.44 1.82
CA THR A 94 -26.90 -20.77 2.37
C THR A 94 -25.68 -21.60 2.78
N LYS A 95 -24.46 -21.07 2.59
CA LYS A 95 -23.18 -21.70 2.95
C LYS A 95 -22.57 -21.02 4.18
N ASN A 96 -22.29 -19.73 4.06
CA ASN A 96 -21.76 -18.89 5.11
C ASN A 96 -22.90 -18.39 6.01
N HIS A 97 -24.02 -17.99 5.40
CA HIS A 97 -25.15 -17.45 6.12
C HIS A 97 -26.51 -17.97 5.64
N THR A 98 -27.38 -18.30 6.61
CA THR A 98 -28.76 -18.74 6.38
C THR A 98 -29.75 -17.56 6.44
N PHE A 99 -31.03 -17.82 6.14
CA PHE A 99 -32.10 -16.82 6.32
C PHE A 99 -32.44 -16.57 7.78
N PHE A 100 -32.11 -17.50 8.69
CA PHE A 100 -32.16 -17.25 10.13
C PHE A 100 -30.91 -16.52 10.60
N THR A 101 -31.12 -15.41 11.30
CA THR A 101 -30.07 -14.47 11.73
C THR A 101 -29.36 -15.00 12.98
N GLY A 102 -30.09 -15.44 14.00
CA GLY A 102 -29.52 -16.05 15.21
C GLY A 102 -28.64 -15.11 16.06
N LYS A 103 -28.68 -13.80 15.77
CA LYS A 103 -27.94 -12.72 16.44
C LYS A 103 -28.71 -11.41 16.33
N TRP A 104 -28.19 -10.35 16.94
CA TRP A 104 -28.83 -9.02 16.96
C TRP A 104 -30.28 -9.05 17.47
N GLU A 105 -30.55 -9.95 18.42
CA GLU A 105 -31.85 -10.15 19.06
C GLU A 105 -33.00 -10.57 18.11
N ALA A 106 -32.70 -10.88 16.84
CA ALA A 106 -33.67 -11.37 15.88
C ALA A 106 -33.95 -12.87 16.07
N THR A 107 -35.23 -13.20 16.22
CA THR A 107 -35.72 -14.59 16.25
C THR A 107 -36.02 -15.12 14.84
N SER A 108 -36.15 -16.43 14.68
CA SER A 108 -36.58 -17.05 13.41
C SER A 108 -37.93 -16.53 12.93
N GLU A 109 -38.84 -16.24 13.85
CA GLU A 109 -40.16 -15.68 13.57
C GLU A 109 -40.05 -14.24 13.07
N ASP A 110 -39.14 -13.45 13.64
CA ASP A 110 -38.85 -12.10 13.15
C ASP A 110 -38.22 -12.14 11.76
N ASP A 111 -37.27 -13.05 11.53
CA ASP A 111 -36.65 -13.27 10.22
C ASP A 111 -37.71 -13.59 9.17
N ILE A 112 -38.58 -14.58 9.41
CA ILE A 112 -39.66 -14.93 8.48
C ILE A 112 -40.59 -13.74 8.24
N ARG A 113 -40.97 -13.01 9.30
CA ARG A 113 -41.84 -11.82 9.19
C ARG A 113 -41.21 -10.72 8.35
N HIS A 114 -39.89 -10.56 8.36
CA HIS A 114 -39.19 -9.55 7.56
C HIS A 114 -38.95 -10.03 6.14
N TRP A 115 -38.48 -11.26 5.96
CA TRP A 115 -38.22 -11.81 4.64
C TRP A 115 -39.48 -11.92 3.78
N THR A 116 -40.63 -12.25 4.39
CA THR A 116 -41.93 -12.29 3.69
C THR A 116 -42.43 -10.93 3.18
N LYS A 117 -41.83 -9.81 3.62
CA LYS A 117 -42.10 -8.48 3.04
C LYS A 117 -41.54 -8.34 1.63
N PHE A 118 -40.58 -9.18 1.23
CA PHE A 118 -40.04 -9.22 -0.13
C PHE A 118 -40.82 -10.21 -0.99
N PRO A 119 -41.46 -9.78 -2.10
CA PRO A 119 -42.15 -10.70 -3.01
C PRO A 119 -41.22 -11.79 -3.57
N SER A 120 -39.95 -11.44 -3.78
CA SER A 120 -38.88 -12.35 -4.22
C SER A 120 -38.58 -13.47 -3.23
N PHE A 121 -38.97 -13.35 -1.96
CA PHE A 121 -38.76 -14.40 -0.96
C PHE A 121 -39.88 -15.46 -0.96
N SER A 122 -41.07 -15.13 -1.48
CA SER A 122 -42.23 -16.02 -1.41
C SER A 122 -41.99 -17.46 -1.92
N PRO A 123 -41.21 -17.71 -2.99
CA PRO A 123 -40.93 -19.07 -3.45
C PRO A 123 -40.02 -19.88 -2.51
N LEU A 124 -39.28 -19.22 -1.63
CA LEU A 124 -38.28 -19.82 -0.74
C LEU A 124 -38.86 -20.18 0.64
N LEU A 125 -39.99 -19.55 1.02
CA LEU A 125 -40.57 -19.61 2.37
C LEU A 125 -40.72 -21.04 2.90
N SER A 126 -41.27 -21.97 2.12
CA SER A 126 -41.53 -23.33 2.60
C SER A 126 -40.26 -24.08 2.99
N GLN A 127 -39.15 -23.83 2.30
CA GLN A 127 -37.88 -24.48 2.64
C GLN A 127 -37.17 -23.75 3.78
N VAL A 128 -37.25 -22.41 3.79
CA VAL A 128 -36.66 -21.60 4.86
C VAL A 128 -37.33 -21.88 6.22
N ASP A 129 -38.64 -22.08 6.25
CA ASP A 129 -39.38 -22.43 7.47
C ASP A 129 -38.91 -23.76 8.07
N VAL A 130 -38.45 -24.69 7.23
CA VAL A 130 -38.01 -26.04 7.65
C VAL A 130 -36.58 -26.04 8.16
N ASP A 131 -35.64 -25.41 7.44
CA ASP A 131 -34.20 -25.55 7.73
C ASP A 131 -33.40 -24.24 7.70
N GLY A 132 -34.07 -23.09 7.66
CA GLY A 132 -33.44 -21.77 7.52
C GLY A 132 -32.88 -21.49 6.12
N GLY A 133 -33.20 -22.35 5.14
CA GLY A 133 -32.77 -22.25 3.74
C GLY A 133 -31.47 -22.98 3.44
N ARG A 134 -30.97 -23.83 4.36
CA ARG A 134 -29.68 -24.55 4.20
C ARG A 134 -29.64 -25.48 2.99
N SER A 135 -30.80 -25.98 2.56
CA SER A 135 -30.91 -26.86 1.38
C SER A 135 -31.23 -26.11 0.08
N LEU A 136 -31.39 -24.79 0.12
CA LEU A 136 -31.64 -23.99 -1.08
C LEU A 136 -30.35 -23.75 -1.88
N ASP A 137 -30.45 -23.88 -3.20
CA ASP A 137 -29.43 -23.39 -4.14
C ASP A 137 -29.85 -22.02 -4.66
N LEU A 138 -29.11 -20.99 -4.25
CA LEU A 138 -29.33 -19.61 -4.66
C LEU A 138 -28.41 -19.16 -5.81
N SER A 139 -27.55 -20.03 -6.33
CA SER A 139 -26.49 -19.66 -7.29
C SER A 139 -27.02 -19.02 -8.57
N ASN A 140 -28.23 -19.39 -8.99
CA ASN A 140 -28.91 -18.85 -10.18
C ASN A 140 -30.18 -18.05 -9.84
N TYR A 141 -30.39 -17.71 -8.56
CA TYR A 141 -31.57 -16.97 -8.16
C TYR A 141 -31.43 -15.48 -8.58
N PRO A 142 -32.47 -14.86 -9.16
CA PRO A 142 -32.37 -13.49 -9.71
C PRO A 142 -32.26 -12.40 -8.64
N TYR A 143 -32.30 -12.76 -7.36
CA TYR A 143 -32.22 -11.87 -6.23
C TYR A 143 -31.16 -12.34 -5.24
N ILE A 144 -30.42 -11.38 -4.68
CA ILE A 144 -29.46 -11.60 -3.60
C ILE A 144 -30.08 -11.06 -2.31
N PHE A 145 -30.12 -11.89 -1.28
CA PHE A 145 -30.60 -11.50 0.04
C PHE A 145 -29.41 -11.18 0.95
N MET A 146 -29.50 -10.12 1.73
CA MET A 146 -28.42 -9.65 2.58
C MET A 146 -28.96 -9.11 3.91
N ARG A 147 -28.10 -9.02 4.92
CA ARG A 147 -28.37 -8.26 6.14
C ARG A 147 -27.30 -7.20 6.33
N TRP A 148 -27.67 -5.94 6.49
CA TRP A 148 -26.72 -4.84 6.69
C TRP A 148 -26.80 -4.28 8.11
N LYS A 149 -25.67 -4.28 8.81
CA LYS A 149 -25.53 -3.79 10.18
C LYS A 149 -24.60 -2.59 10.21
N GLU A 150 -25.15 -1.44 10.61
CA GLU A 150 -24.36 -0.24 10.88
C GLU A 150 -23.53 -0.45 12.16
N GLN A 151 -22.24 -0.14 12.08
CA GLN A 151 -21.27 -0.37 13.16
C GLN A 151 -20.95 0.91 13.92
N TYR A 152 -20.75 2.03 13.21
CA TYR A 152 -20.40 3.32 13.82
C TYR A 152 -20.71 4.49 12.88
N PHE A 153 -20.84 5.68 13.49
CA PHE A 153 -20.91 6.96 12.78
C PHE A 153 -19.52 7.39 12.31
N VAL A 154 -19.42 7.92 11.11
CA VAL A 154 -18.16 8.33 10.47
C VAL A 154 -17.87 9.81 10.71
N ASN A 155 -18.88 10.67 10.55
CA ASN A 155 -18.71 12.13 10.52
C ASN A 155 -19.48 12.89 11.62
N VAL A 156 -20.24 12.19 12.45
CA VAL A 156 -21.00 12.77 13.58
C VAL A 156 -20.72 12.03 14.87
N GLY A 157 -20.84 12.73 16.00
CA GLY A 157 -20.75 12.13 17.33
C GLY A 157 -21.96 11.24 17.65
N THR A 158 -21.84 10.43 18.72
CA THR A 158 -22.92 9.55 19.22
C THR A 158 -24.12 10.33 19.79
N ASP A 159 -24.04 11.65 19.85
CA ASP A 159 -25.03 12.60 20.34
C ASP A 159 -25.96 13.17 19.25
N CYS A 160 -25.83 12.72 17.99
CA CYS A 160 -26.66 13.18 16.86
C CYS A 160 -28.14 12.75 16.92
N GLY A 161 -28.58 12.05 17.97
CA GLY A 161 -29.98 11.67 18.18
C GLY A 161 -30.49 10.52 17.31
N LEU A 162 -29.64 9.94 16.46
CA LEU A 162 -29.95 8.75 15.65
C LEU A 162 -29.43 7.48 16.32
N THR A 163 -30.16 6.38 16.14
CA THR A 163 -29.75 5.05 16.61
C THR A 163 -29.37 4.15 15.43
N ILE A 164 -28.26 3.44 15.59
CA ILE A 164 -27.79 2.37 14.70
C ILE A 164 -27.89 0.99 15.37
N ALA A 165 -28.74 0.86 16.39
CA ALA A 165 -28.87 -0.34 17.22
C ALA A 165 -29.39 -1.56 16.45
N GLY A 166 -30.28 -1.35 15.48
CA GLY A 166 -30.84 -2.38 14.61
C GLY A 166 -30.00 -2.74 13.39
N PHE A 167 -30.61 -3.44 12.44
CA PHE A 167 -30.02 -3.81 11.16
C PHE A 167 -31.08 -3.85 10.06
N TYR A 168 -30.66 -3.94 8.81
CA TYR A 168 -31.55 -4.02 7.66
C TYR A 168 -31.58 -5.42 7.09
N TYR A 169 -32.77 -5.96 6.87
CA TYR A 169 -32.99 -7.03 5.90
C TYR A 169 -33.00 -6.41 4.51
N VAL A 170 -32.24 -6.95 3.58
CA VAL A 170 -32.02 -6.33 2.25
C VAL A 170 -32.20 -7.36 1.15
N CYS A 171 -32.88 -6.95 0.08
CA CYS A 171 -33.03 -7.71 -1.15
C CYS A 171 -32.54 -6.87 -2.33
N PHE A 172 -31.60 -7.43 -3.08
CA PHE A 172 -30.98 -6.84 -4.26
C PHE A 172 -31.43 -7.59 -5.51
N SER A 173 -31.84 -6.88 -6.55
CA SER A 173 -32.22 -7.44 -7.85
C SER A 173 -31.02 -7.44 -8.81
N CYS A 174 -30.61 -8.62 -9.25
CA CYS A 174 -29.53 -8.80 -10.24
C CYS A 174 -29.89 -8.25 -11.62
N SER A 175 -31.18 -8.02 -11.89
CA SER A 175 -31.67 -7.61 -13.21
C SER A 175 -31.59 -6.10 -13.45
N ASP A 176 -31.85 -5.29 -12.43
CA ASP A 176 -31.99 -3.83 -12.54
C ASP A 176 -31.20 -3.06 -11.48
N GLY A 177 -30.52 -3.76 -10.57
CA GLY A 177 -29.72 -3.15 -9.50
C GLY A 177 -30.57 -2.39 -8.48
N SER A 178 -31.85 -2.72 -8.35
CA SER A 178 -32.70 -2.18 -7.29
C SER A 178 -32.41 -2.85 -5.95
N ILE A 179 -32.42 -2.06 -4.89
CA ILE A 179 -32.25 -2.51 -3.51
C ILE A 179 -33.49 -2.12 -2.73
N ASN A 180 -34.10 -3.10 -2.09
CA ASN A 180 -35.15 -2.88 -1.11
C ASN A 180 -34.66 -3.37 0.24
N GLY A 181 -34.95 -2.64 1.31
CA GLY A 181 -34.61 -3.05 2.66
C GLY A 181 -35.67 -2.70 3.68
N PHE A 182 -35.69 -3.44 4.77
CA PHE A 182 -36.53 -3.18 5.94
C PHE A 182 -35.66 -3.18 7.18
N TYR A 183 -35.71 -2.09 7.93
CA TYR A 183 -34.99 -1.98 9.19
C TYR A 183 -35.71 -2.78 10.29
N TYR A 184 -34.92 -3.41 11.14
CA TYR A 184 -35.35 -4.13 12.33
C TYR A 184 -34.53 -3.68 13.53
N ASP A 185 -35.23 -3.26 14.58
CA ASP A 185 -34.70 -3.05 15.92
C ASP A 185 -35.81 -3.44 16.90
N PRO A 186 -35.57 -4.39 17.83
CA PRO A 186 -36.57 -4.84 18.80
C PRO A 186 -37.06 -3.73 19.73
N ASN A 187 -36.27 -2.66 19.90
CA ASN A 187 -36.59 -1.52 20.76
C ASN A 187 -37.26 -0.37 19.99
N SER A 188 -37.42 -0.50 18.67
CA SER A 188 -38.05 0.51 17.82
C SER A 188 -39.39 0.01 17.26
N SER A 189 -40.35 0.92 17.05
CA SER A 189 -41.71 0.56 16.58
C SER A 189 -42.28 1.32 15.37
N PRO A 190 -41.53 2.13 14.58
CA PRO A 190 -42.02 2.54 13.27
C PRO A 190 -41.60 1.54 12.18
N PHE A 191 -42.45 1.40 11.15
CA PHE A 191 -42.06 0.72 9.93
C PHE A 191 -41.06 1.59 9.19
N GLN A 192 -39.96 0.97 8.77
CA GLN A 192 -38.82 1.66 8.17
C GLN A 192 -38.38 0.90 6.92
N LYS A 193 -38.50 1.56 5.76
CA LYS A 193 -38.25 0.97 4.45
C LYS A 193 -37.19 1.74 3.71
N LEU A 194 -36.17 1.03 3.25
CA LEU A 194 -35.08 1.51 2.41
C LEU A 194 -35.38 1.14 0.96
N GLU A 195 -35.34 2.11 0.05
CA GLU A 195 -35.48 1.89 -1.39
C GLU A 195 -34.36 2.61 -2.11
N LEU A 196 -33.50 1.87 -2.80
CA LEU A 196 -32.38 2.43 -3.55
C LEU A 196 -32.35 1.87 -4.98
N LYS A 197 -31.77 2.65 -5.88
CA LYS A 197 -31.45 2.22 -7.24
C LYS A 197 -30.00 2.50 -7.55
N SER A 198 -29.40 1.60 -8.34
CA SER A 198 -28.08 1.81 -8.91
C SER A 198 -28.02 3.15 -9.65
N THR A 199 -27.07 3.99 -9.28
CA THR A 199 -26.80 5.24 -9.98
C THR A 199 -25.75 4.98 -11.06
N ASN A 200 -26.11 5.19 -12.34
CA ASN A 200 -25.19 5.04 -13.47
C ASN A 200 -24.12 6.14 -13.52
N GLU A 201 -24.11 7.08 -12.58
CA GLU A 201 -23.07 8.10 -12.40
C GLU A 201 -21.69 7.52 -12.03
N GLY A 202 -21.55 6.18 -11.92
CA GLY A 202 -20.28 5.52 -11.59
C GLY A 202 -19.78 4.47 -12.58
N ARG A 203 -20.41 4.28 -13.75
CA ARG A 203 -19.96 3.27 -14.75
C ARG A 203 -19.01 3.80 -15.82
N SER A 204 -18.63 5.08 -15.73
CA SER A 204 -17.45 5.64 -16.38
C SER A 204 -16.43 5.98 -15.29
N GLU A 205 -15.21 5.46 -15.44
CA GLU A 205 -13.97 5.89 -14.76
C GLU A 205 -13.84 5.82 -13.22
N LEU A 206 -14.88 5.50 -12.44
CA LEU A 206 -14.81 5.66 -10.95
C LEU A 206 -14.50 4.38 -10.14
N ALA A 207 -14.33 3.22 -10.77
CA ALA A 207 -14.23 1.92 -10.05
C ALA A 207 -12.83 1.59 -9.45
N MET A 208 -11.80 2.39 -9.73
CA MET A 208 -10.49 2.29 -9.05
C MET A 208 -10.16 3.52 -8.18
N GLU A 209 -10.99 4.57 -8.22
CA GLU A 209 -10.67 5.86 -7.62
C GLU A 209 -11.02 5.98 -6.13
N SER A 210 -11.79 5.05 -5.55
CA SER A 210 -12.27 5.16 -4.16
C SER A 210 -11.57 4.25 -3.14
N LEU A 211 -10.61 3.42 -3.56
CA LEU A 211 -9.68 2.72 -2.66
C LEU A 211 -8.38 3.50 -2.43
N LEU A 212 -8.22 4.64 -3.11
CA LEU A 212 -7.15 5.60 -2.92
C LEU A 212 -7.79 6.89 -2.42
N CYS A 213 -7.18 7.47 -1.40
CA CYS A 213 -7.72 8.55 -0.59
C CYS A 213 -7.93 9.81 -1.42
N ASP A 214 -9.18 10.21 -1.72
CA ASP A 214 -9.59 11.47 -2.38
C ASP A 214 -8.53 12.10 -3.32
N GLU A 215 -7.90 11.29 -4.19
CA GLU A 215 -6.98 11.79 -5.20
C GLU A 215 -7.70 11.86 -6.54
N VAL A 216 -8.06 13.07 -6.93
CA VAL A 216 -8.64 13.38 -8.24
C VAL A 216 -7.60 13.10 -9.32
N TRP A 217 -7.82 12.08 -10.16
CA TRP A 217 -6.98 11.82 -11.34
C TRP A 217 -7.46 12.67 -12.52
N LEU A 218 -6.53 13.38 -13.15
CA LEU A 218 -6.82 14.37 -14.22
C LEU A 218 -6.84 13.78 -15.63
N MET A 219 -7.01 12.45 -15.76
CA MET A 219 -6.81 11.74 -17.03
C MET A 219 -8.10 11.12 -17.54
N SER A 220 -8.78 11.84 -18.43
CA SER A 220 -9.76 11.22 -19.33
C SER A 220 -9.08 10.80 -20.63
N PRO A 221 -9.30 9.58 -21.15
CA PRO A 221 -8.91 9.21 -22.51
C PRO A 221 -9.69 10.02 -23.55
N PRO A 222 -9.07 10.44 -24.66
CA PRO A 222 -9.80 11.07 -25.75
C PRO A 222 -10.71 10.07 -26.48
N ASP A 223 -11.93 10.51 -26.78
CA ASP A 223 -12.93 9.80 -27.59
C ASP A 223 -12.37 9.37 -28.95
N HIS A 224 -11.99 8.10 -29.09
CA HIS A 224 -11.68 7.52 -30.40
C HIS A 224 -12.88 6.75 -30.97
N LYS A 225 -13.49 7.39 -31.97
CA LYS A 225 -14.49 6.78 -32.86
C LYS A 225 -13.91 5.53 -33.55
N HIS A 226 -14.66 4.43 -33.49
CA HIS A 226 -14.40 3.16 -34.15
C HIS A 226 -13.94 3.30 -35.60
N ALA A 227 -12.82 2.65 -35.94
CA ALA A 227 -12.51 2.21 -37.29
C ALA A 227 -11.98 0.77 -37.23
N ASP A 228 -12.74 -0.14 -37.84
CA ASP A 228 -12.43 -1.56 -38.01
C ASP A 228 -11.09 -1.78 -38.69
N HIS A 229 -10.18 -2.56 -38.10
CA HIS A 229 -9.21 -3.33 -38.88
C HIS A 229 -8.92 -4.71 -38.28
N LYS A 230 -8.95 -5.69 -39.19
CA LYS A 230 -8.91 -7.14 -38.98
C LYS A 230 -7.66 -7.62 -38.23
N GLN A 231 -7.93 -8.55 -37.34
CA GLN A 231 -7.02 -9.39 -36.59
C GLN A 231 -6.17 -10.28 -37.52
N GLN A 232 -4.84 -10.24 -37.36
CA GLN A 232 -3.94 -11.31 -37.79
C GLN A 232 -2.98 -11.66 -36.65
N ASN A 233 -2.99 -12.95 -36.30
CA ASN A 233 -2.11 -13.60 -35.33
C ASN A 233 -0.66 -13.67 -35.83
N ALA A 234 0.29 -13.34 -34.94
CA ALA A 234 1.56 -14.06 -34.81
C ALA A 234 2.15 -13.78 -33.41
N GLY A 235 2.46 -14.84 -32.67
CA GLY A 235 2.87 -14.76 -31.27
C GLY A 235 4.27 -14.19 -31.06
N ASN A 236 4.38 -13.37 -30.02
CA ASN A 236 5.53 -13.31 -29.12
C ASN A 236 5.03 -12.63 -27.84
N TYR A 237 5.10 -13.32 -26.71
CA TYR A 237 4.79 -12.75 -25.40
C TYR A 237 5.95 -11.82 -25.00
N ASP A 238 5.77 -10.52 -25.24
CA ASP A 238 6.68 -9.47 -24.78
C ASP A 238 6.10 -8.86 -23.49
N PHE A 239 6.78 -9.11 -22.37
CA PHE A 239 6.38 -8.70 -21.02
C PHE A 239 6.93 -7.30 -20.71
N GLY A 240 6.68 -6.36 -21.62
CA GLY A 240 7.18 -4.98 -21.56
C GLY A 240 6.07 -3.99 -21.89
N ASN A 241 5.01 -3.96 -21.09
CA ASN A 241 3.88 -3.07 -21.32
C ASN A 241 4.21 -1.67 -20.77
N SER A 242 4.98 -0.87 -21.53
CA SER A 242 5.05 0.58 -21.29
C SER A 242 3.64 1.14 -21.45
N TYR A 243 3.08 1.68 -20.36
CA TYR A 243 1.74 2.28 -20.35
C TYR A 243 1.63 3.53 -21.23
N PHE A 244 2.76 4.14 -21.59
CA PHE A 244 2.85 5.31 -22.46
C PHE A 244 3.40 4.88 -23.82
N LYS A 245 2.53 4.85 -24.84
CA LYS A 245 2.89 4.38 -26.20
C LYS A 245 3.11 5.52 -27.18
N THR A 246 2.59 6.71 -26.87
CA THR A 246 2.68 7.89 -27.72
C THR A 246 3.33 9.06 -26.99
N LYS A 247 3.83 10.02 -27.78
CA LYS A 247 4.36 11.29 -27.27
C LYS A 247 3.30 12.06 -26.49
N GLU A 248 2.06 12.04 -26.97
CA GLU A 248 0.91 12.67 -26.34
C GLU A 248 0.62 12.07 -24.96
N ASP A 249 0.66 10.73 -24.82
CA ASP A 249 0.45 10.05 -23.53
C ASP A 249 1.51 10.49 -22.50
N TYR A 250 2.76 10.66 -22.94
CA TYR A 250 3.85 11.11 -22.09
C TYR A 250 3.67 12.57 -21.64
N GLU A 251 3.39 13.49 -22.58
CA GLU A 251 3.16 14.90 -22.26
C GLU A 251 1.98 15.05 -21.28
N GLN A 252 0.94 14.27 -21.52
CA GLN A 252 -0.24 14.21 -20.67
C GLN A 252 0.11 13.68 -19.27
N ALA A 253 0.84 12.57 -19.15
CA ALA A 253 1.28 12.01 -17.87
C ALA A 253 2.16 12.97 -17.07
N PHE A 254 3.11 13.62 -17.76
CA PHE A 254 3.98 14.63 -17.16
C PHE A 254 3.18 15.82 -16.59
N ASN A 255 2.15 16.27 -17.33
CA ASN A 255 1.27 17.35 -16.88
C ASN A 255 0.44 16.95 -15.64
N ILE A 256 -0.01 15.69 -15.51
CA ILE A 256 -0.65 15.20 -14.27
C ILE A 256 0.31 15.39 -13.10
N CYS A 257 1.55 14.91 -13.25
CA CYS A 257 2.54 14.96 -12.18
C CYS A 257 2.80 16.41 -11.75
N LEU A 258 2.90 17.34 -12.69
CA LEU A 258 3.05 18.78 -12.40
C LEU A 258 1.85 19.39 -11.65
N GLN A 259 0.64 18.95 -11.97
CA GLN A 259 -0.57 19.42 -11.27
C GLN A 259 -0.67 18.79 -9.88
N LYS A 260 -0.31 17.52 -9.78
CA LYS A 260 -0.41 16.71 -8.58
C LYS A 260 0.64 17.09 -7.53
N GLU A 261 1.90 17.34 -7.92
CA GLU A 261 3.01 17.60 -6.99
C GLU A 261 2.74 18.74 -6.00
N HIS A 262 1.96 19.75 -6.41
CA HIS A 262 1.63 20.88 -5.53
C HIS A 262 0.85 20.46 -4.28
N SER A 263 0.01 19.43 -4.40
CA SER A 263 -0.80 18.91 -3.29
C SER A 263 0.00 18.13 -2.24
N TYR A 264 1.25 17.77 -2.56
CA TYR A 264 2.11 16.93 -1.72
C TYR A 264 3.37 17.65 -1.26
N MET A 265 3.43 18.97 -1.45
CA MET A 265 4.47 19.79 -0.84
C MET A 265 4.19 19.96 0.66
N PRO A 266 5.23 20.06 1.50
CA PRO A 266 5.09 20.61 2.85
C PRO A 266 4.44 22.01 2.84
N GLU A 267 3.91 22.45 3.98
CA GLU A 267 3.29 23.78 4.11
C GLU A 267 4.26 24.90 3.70
N PRO A 268 3.74 26.02 3.16
CA PRO A 268 4.57 27.17 2.82
C PRO A 268 5.44 27.59 4.02
N ARG A 269 6.71 27.89 3.74
CA ARG A 269 7.75 28.24 4.74
C ARG A 269 8.22 27.07 5.63
N PHE A 270 8.03 25.83 5.21
CA PHE A 270 8.60 24.66 5.88
C PHE A 270 10.11 24.81 6.19
N LEU A 271 10.89 25.37 5.26
CA LEU A 271 12.32 25.61 5.49
C LEU A 271 12.58 26.62 6.62
N ASP A 272 11.79 27.68 6.72
CA ASP A 272 11.91 28.66 7.80
C ASP A 272 11.49 28.05 9.14
N HIS A 273 10.48 27.17 9.12
CA HIS A 273 10.06 26.39 10.27
C HIS A 273 11.20 25.47 10.77
N LEU A 274 11.83 24.71 9.89
CA LEU A 274 12.96 23.85 10.25
C LEU A 274 14.12 24.64 10.87
N LYS A 275 14.43 25.83 10.31
CA LYS A 275 15.47 26.73 10.84
C LYS A 275 15.09 27.29 12.21
N SER A 276 13.86 27.76 12.37
CA SER A 276 13.39 28.44 13.58
C SER A 276 13.39 27.52 14.80
N TYR A 277 13.08 26.23 14.58
CA TYR A 277 12.98 25.23 15.64
C TYR A 277 14.18 24.28 15.70
N ASN A 278 15.26 24.55 14.97
CA ASN A 278 16.47 23.71 14.89
C ASN A 278 16.18 22.24 14.47
N LEU A 279 15.17 22.02 13.63
CA LEU A 279 14.73 20.70 13.19
C LEU A 279 15.51 20.15 11.97
N ILE A 280 16.46 20.93 11.44
CA ILE A 280 17.28 20.52 10.29
C ILE A 280 18.08 19.24 10.60
N MET A 281 18.74 19.18 11.76
CA MET A 281 19.53 18.01 12.14
C MET A 281 18.66 16.78 12.47
N PRO A 282 17.57 16.89 13.26
CA PRO A 282 16.62 15.80 13.43
C PRO A 282 16.07 15.24 12.11
N ARG A 283 15.66 16.12 11.18
CA ARG A 283 15.23 15.70 9.83
C ARG A 283 16.35 14.97 9.08
N PHE A 284 17.57 15.50 9.09
CA PHE A 284 18.71 14.87 8.41
C PHE A 284 18.94 13.45 8.92
N ILE A 285 18.97 13.25 10.24
CA ILE A 285 19.16 11.94 10.87
C ILE A 285 18.02 10.99 10.49
N ALA A 286 16.78 11.47 10.55
CA ALA A 286 15.60 10.69 10.17
C ALA A 286 15.66 10.24 8.70
N VAL A 287 15.93 11.15 7.76
CA VAL A 287 16.03 10.83 6.33
C VAL A 287 17.23 9.91 6.05
N GLN A 288 18.36 10.12 6.73
CA GLN A 288 19.52 9.23 6.64
C GLN A 288 19.17 7.81 7.10
N TRP A 289 18.42 7.68 8.18
CA TRP A 289 17.93 6.39 8.67
C TRP A 289 16.99 5.73 7.65
N LEU A 290 16.04 6.48 7.06
CA LEU A 290 15.15 5.96 6.00
C LEU A 290 15.94 5.36 4.83
N ILE A 291 16.98 6.06 4.36
CA ILE A 291 17.85 5.62 3.26
C ILE A 291 18.67 4.38 3.66
N LYS A 292 19.16 4.32 4.91
CA LYS A 292 19.94 3.17 5.38
C LYS A 292 19.06 1.93 5.52
N SER A 293 17.89 2.08 6.15
CA SER A 293 16.93 1.01 6.37
C SER A 293 16.38 0.46 5.07
N SER A 294 16.10 1.31 4.08
CA SER A 294 15.62 0.86 2.78
C SER A 294 16.64 0.00 2.03
N ARG A 295 17.92 0.36 2.07
CA ARG A 295 18.99 -0.46 1.47
C ARG A 295 19.12 -1.82 2.15
N ARG A 296 19.05 -1.84 3.49
CA ARG A 296 19.11 -3.09 4.27
C ARG A 296 17.93 -4.02 3.96
N LEU A 297 16.74 -3.45 3.82
CA LEU A 297 15.50 -4.17 3.54
C LEU A 297 15.26 -4.40 2.04
N ASN A 298 16.13 -3.88 1.18
CA ASN A 298 16.00 -3.91 -0.27
C ASN A 298 14.64 -3.37 -0.78
N LEU A 299 14.22 -2.23 -0.24
CA LEU A 299 13.00 -1.54 -0.65
C LEU A 299 13.22 -0.75 -1.95
N SER A 300 12.14 -0.50 -2.69
CA SER A 300 12.18 0.35 -3.87
C SER A 300 12.60 1.78 -3.52
N PHE A 301 13.25 2.48 -4.44
CA PHE A 301 13.56 3.90 -4.26
C PHE A 301 12.29 4.70 -4.00
N GLY A 302 11.20 4.43 -4.74
CA GLY A 302 9.90 5.10 -4.58
C GLY A 302 9.41 5.10 -3.13
N THR A 303 9.51 3.96 -2.46
CA THR A 303 9.15 3.80 -1.03
C THR A 303 9.92 4.76 -0.13
N VAL A 304 11.22 4.98 -0.40
CA VAL A 304 12.07 5.91 0.39
C VAL A 304 11.65 7.36 0.17
N PHE A 305 11.39 7.74 -1.07
CA PHE A 305 10.94 9.09 -1.40
C PHE A 305 9.56 9.38 -0.82
N ASN A 306 8.64 8.40 -0.85
CA ASN A 306 7.33 8.50 -0.22
C ASN A 306 7.45 8.60 1.30
N ALA A 307 8.28 7.77 1.94
CA ALA A 307 8.53 7.86 3.38
C ALA A 307 9.10 9.23 3.79
N ALA A 308 10.06 9.77 3.02
CA ALA A 308 10.62 11.10 3.27
C ALA A 308 9.57 12.21 3.07
N ASN A 309 8.71 12.09 2.05
CA ASN A 309 7.60 13.03 1.82
C ASN A 309 6.58 13.00 2.97
N TYR A 310 6.23 11.82 3.48
CA TYR A 310 5.33 11.67 4.62
C TYR A 310 5.92 12.34 5.86
N LEU A 311 7.21 12.13 6.11
CA LEU A 311 7.93 12.73 7.22
C LEU A 311 7.93 14.27 7.14
N ASP A 312 8.30 14.82 5.99
CA ASP A 312 8.38 16.28 5.81
C ASP A 312 7.00 16.95 5.91
N ARG A 313 5.96 16.37 5.29
CA ARG A 313 4.57 16.87 5.42
C ARG A 313 4.05 16.76 6.86
N PHE A 314 4.35 15.65 7.54
CA PHE A 314 3.93 15.46 8.93
C PHE A 314 4.55 16.51 9.86
N ILE A 315 5.88 16.73 9.76
CA ILE A 315 6.58 17.74 10.56
C ILE A 315 5.99 19.13 10.28
N SER A 316 5.72 19.41 9.01
CA SER A 316 5.15 20.68 8.56
C SER A 316 3.76 20.97 9.15
N MET A 317 2.88 19.96 9.21
CA MET A 317 1.50 20.12 9.68
C MET A 317 1.39 20.15 11.21
N ASN A 318 2.29 19.45 11.91
CA ASN A 318 2.21 19.26 13.37
C ASN A 318 3.20 20.14 14.15
N GLN A 319 4.06 20.88 13.46
CA GLN A 319 5.04 21.84 14.00
C GLN A 319 6.11 21.27 14.94
N CYS A 320 5.97 20.02 15.41
CA CYS A 320 6.94 19.21 16.17
C CYS A 320 7.81 19.97 17.18
N GLN A 321 7.28 21.03 17.80
CA GLN A 321 8.06 21.91 18.65
C GLN A 321 8.35 21.20 19.97
N GLY A 322 9.63 21.16 20.36
CA GLY A 322 10.08 20.51 21.59
C GLY A 322 10.08 18.97 21.50
N TRP A 323 10.06 18.41 20.30
CA TRP A 323 10.22 16.98 20.10
C TRP A 323 11.66 16.54 20.40
N GLU A 324 11.77 15.39 21.07
CA GLU A 324 13.04 14.72 21.36
C GLU A 324 13.46 13.83 20.17
N CYS A 325 14.75 13.47 20.08
CA CYS A 325 15.29 12.67 18.96
C CYS A 325 14.52 11.35 18.74
N TRP A 326 14.17 10.64 19.82
CA TRP A 326 13.42 9.38 19.74
C TRP A 326 12.04 9.52 19.09
N MET A 327 11.43 10.72 19.15
CA MET A 327 10.13 10.97 18.49
C MET A 327 10.28 11.04 16.97
N PHE A 328 11.41 11.58 16.48
CA PHE A 328 11.74 11.58 15.06
C PHE A 328 12.10 10.17 14.58
N GLU A 329 12.77 9.35 15.40
CA GLU A 329 13.00 7.93 15.10
C GLU A 329 11.68 7.17 14.96
N LEU A 330 10.78 7.30 15.93
CA LEU A 330 9.44 6.69 15.88
C LEU A 330 8.64 7.16 14.64
N LEU A 331 8.70 8.46 14.32
CA LEU A 331 8.09 9.01 13.10
C LEU A 331 8.69 8.37 11.85
N SER A 332 10.01 8.24 11.79
CA SER A 332 10.72 7.64 10.65
C SER A 332 10.33 6.18 10.44
N VAL A 333 10.28 5.39 11.53
CA VAL A 333 9.84 3.99 11.50
C VAL A 333 8.40 3.88 10.99
N ALA A 334 7.49 4.73 11.48
CA ALA A 334 6.10 4.75 11.05
C ALA A 334 5.96 5.17 9.58
N CYS A 335 6.64 6.23 9.15
CA CYS A 335 6.63 6.70 7.75
C CYS A 335 7.15 5.62 6.80
N LEU A 336 8.23 4.93 7.15
CA LEU A 336 8.76 3.83 6.34
C LEU A 336 7.79 2.66 6.29
N SER A 337 7.19 2.27 7.42
CA SER A 337 6.21 1.17 7.43
C SER A 337 4.97 1.49 6.61
N VAL A 338 4.43 2.71 6.71
CA VAL A 338 3.29 3.15 5.89
C VAL A 338 3.66 3.15 4.41
N ALA A 339 4.82 3.70 4.04
CA ALA A 339 5.28 3.70 2.64
C ALA A 339 5.47 2.28 2.12
N SER A 340 6.11 1.39 2.88
CA SER A 340 6.30 0.00 2.47
C SER A 340 4.99 -0.74 2.30
N LYS A 341 4.01 -0.55 3.20
CA LYS A 341 2.67 -1.14 3.07
C LYS A 341 1.90 -0.64 1.84
N PHE A 342 2.24 0.56 1.36
CA PHE A 342 1.59 1.17 0.20
C PHE A 342 2.24 0.75 -1.13
N ASP A 343 3.58 0.72 -1.19
CA ASP A 343 4.33 0.55 -2.45
C ASP A 343 4.89 -0.87 -2.67
N GLU A 344 5.18 -1.62 -1.61
CA GLU A 344 5.91 -2.89 -1.72
C GLU A 344 4.96 -4.09 -1.84
N THR A 345 5.30 -5.03 -2.73
CA THR A 345 4.56 -6.30 -2.86
C THR A 345 4.61 -7.12 -1.58
N ASN A 346 5.73 -7.07 -0.86
CA ASN A 346 5.95 -7.79 0.40
C ASN A 346 6.51 -6.81 1.43
N PRO A 347 5.65 -6.05 2.14
CA PRO A 347 6.13 -5.09 3.13
C PRO A 347 6.82 -5.81 4.29
N PRO A 348 7.98 -5.31 4.78
CA PRO A 348 8.67 -5.87 5.92
C PRO A 348 7.84 -5.73 7.20
N SER A 349 8.03 -6.66 8.14
CA SER A 349 7.38 -6.59 9.45
C SER A 349 7.92 -5.42 10.28
N LEU A 350 7.15 -4.96 11.28
CA LEU A 350 7.57 -3.88 12.19
C LEU A 350 8.84 -4.22 12.96
N HIS A 351 9.11 -5.50 13.19
CA HIS A 351 10.34 -5.95 13.82
C HIS A 351 11.54 -5.79 12.86
N GLU A 352 11.40 -6.22 11.61
CA GLU A 352 12.45 -6.10 10.58
C GLU A 352 12.79 -4.65 10.25
N ILE A 353 11.80 -3.77 10.25
CA ILE A 353 12.00 -2.33 10.03
C ILE A 353 12.93 -1.72 11.07
N GLN A 354 12.84 -2.17 12.33
CA GLN A 354 13.63 -1.64 13.44
C GLN A 354 15.01 -2.29 13.62
N MET A 355 15.32 -3.39 12.92
CA MET A 355 16.59 -4.07 13.09
C MET A 355 17.75 -3.22 12.55
N GLU A 356 18.76 -2.95 13.38
CA GLU A 356 19.91 -2.05 13.14
C GLU A 356 19.64 -0.54 13.28
N ASP A 357 20.41 0.06 14.20
CA ASP A 357 20.62 1.51 14.41
C ASP A 357 19.53 2.41 15.00
N PRO A 358 18.41 1.96 15.59
CA PRO A 358 17.70 2.85 16.49
C PRO A 358 18.31 2.75 17.90
N ASP A 359 18.60 3.90 18.51
CA ASP A 359 18.91 3.96 19.95
C ASP A 359 17.73 3.44 20.79
N HIS A 360 16.52 3.43 20.20
CA HIS A 360 15.27 3.07 20.84
C HIS A 360 14.56 1.93 20.11
N SER A 361 14.19 0.87 20.83
CA SER A 361 13.25 -0.14 20.32
C SER A 361 11.83 0.23 20.74
N PHE A 362 10.91 0.28 19.77
CA PHE A 362 9.52 0.62 20.00
C PHE A 362 8.63 -0.63 19.94
N GLU A 363 7.66 -0.68 20.84
CA GLU A 363 6.61 -1.69 20.79
C GLU A 363 5.76 -1.52 19.51
N SER A 364 5.37 -2.63 18.88
CA SER A 364 4.53 -2.64 17.67
C SER A 364 3.26 -1.80 17.83
N SER A 365 2.64 -1.82 19.01
CA SER A 365 1.42 -1.05 19.31
C SER A 365 1.66 0.48 19.30
N LEU A 366 2.86 0.92 19.70
CA LEU A 366 3.25 2.33 19.62
C LEU A 366 3.51 2.75 18.18
N ILE A 367 4.17 1.90 17.38
CA ILE A 367 4.40 2.15 15.96
C ILE A 367 3.08 2.24 15.22
N GLN A 368 2.16 1.29 15.41
CA GLN A 368 0.83 1.30 14.77
C GLN A 368 0.02 2.55 15.14
N ARG A 369 0.11 3.03 16.38
CA ARG A 369 -0.50 4.32 16.76
C ARG A 369 0.13 5.48 16.03
N MET A 370 1.45 5.47 15.87
CA MET A 370 2.16 6.50 15.08
C MET A 370 1.79 6.43 13.60
N GLU A 371 1.68 5.24 13.00
CA GLU A 371 1.19 5.05 11.63
C GLU A 371 -0.18 5.68 11.44
N MET A 372 -1.13 5.39 12.34
CA MET A 372 -2.45 6.00 12.30
C MET A 372 -2.43 7.52 12.49
N THR A 373 -1.49 8.03 13.28
CA THR A 373 -1.31 9.48 13.47
C THR A 373 -0.77 10.13 12.19
N VAL A 374 0.19 9.49 11.52
CA VAL A 374 0.70 9.91 10.21
C VAL A 374 -0.40 9.88 9.16
N LEU A 375 -1.13 8.78 9.04
CA LEU A 375 -2.24 8.63 8.09
C LEU A 375 -3.31 9.70 8.27
N LYS A 376 -3.73 9.95 9.51
CA LYS A 376 -4.72 11.01 9.83
C LYS A 376 -4.18 12.40 9.50
N ALA A 377 -2.94 12.71 9.88
CA ALA A 377 -2.34 14.01 9.59
C ALA A 377 -2.24 14.29 8.09
N LEU A 378 -1.88 13.26 7.29
CA LEU A 378 -1.76 13.39 5.84
C LEU A 378 -3.10 13.31 5.10
N GLY A 379 -4.23 13.16 5.81
CA GLY A 379 -5.53 12.92 5.19
C GLY A 379 -5.56 11.65 4.33
N TRP A 380 -4.71 10.67 4.70
CA TRP A 380 -4.43 9.46 3.94
C TRP A 380 -3.91 9.68 2.51
N ARG A 381 -3.51 10.90 2.15
CA ARG A 381 -2.98 11.23 0.82
C ARG A 381 -1.53 10.72 0.69
N LEU A 382 -1.39 9.43 0.38
CA LEU A 382 -0.11 8.70 0.36
C LEU A 382 0.55 8.65 -1.02
N ASN A 383 -0.22 8.71 -2.10
CA ASN A 383 0.33 8.56 -3.47
C ASN A 383 1.05 9.84 -3.95
N SER A 384 2.10 10.24 -3.26
CA SER A 384 2.82 11.50 -3.45
C SER A 384 3.60 11.53 -4.77
N THR A 385 3.56 12.65 -5.48
CA THR A 385 4.46 12.90 -6.61
C THR A 385 5.79 13.44 -6.09
N THR A 386 6.81 12.59 -6.07
CA THR A 386 8.16 12.90 -5.57
C THR A 386 9.13 13.11 -6.73
N ALA A 387 10.37 13.52 -6.44
CA ALA A 387 11.39 13.68 -7.49
C ALA A 387 11.66 12.35 -8.21
N TYR A 388 11.53 11.22 -7.51
CA TYR A 388 11.68 9.90 -8.10
C TYR A 388 10.52 9.52 -9.03
N SER A 389 9.29 10.01 -8.80
CA SER A 389 8.14 9.78 -9.68
C SER A 389 8.39 10.27 -11.11
N TYR A 390 9.23 11.29 -11.29
CA TYR A 390 9.61 11.79 -12.61
C TYR A 390 10.72 10.98 -13.28
N VAL A 391 11.46 10.13 -12.55
CA VAL A 391 12.60 9.38 -13.11
C VAL A 391 12.13 8.44 -14.22
N GLU A 392 11.07 7.67 -14.00
CA GLU A 392 10.54 6.74 -14.99
C GLU A 392 10.04 7.48 -16.24
N LEU A 393 9.26 8.55 -16.05
CA LEU A 393 8.80 9.42 -17.13
C LEU A 393 9.98 9.95 -17.96
N LEU A 394 10.93 10.61 -17.31
CA LEU A 394 12.06 11.24 -17.99
C LEU A 394 12.97 10.22 -18.70
N THR A 395 13.09 9.01 -18.13
CA THR A 395 13.90 7.92 -18.69
C THR A 395 13.25 7.30 -19.94
N LEU A 396 11.92 7.13 -19.95
CA LEU A 396 11.19 6.61 -21.11
C LEU A 396 11.37 7.49 -22.35
N ASN A 397 11.44 8.81 -22.18
CA ASN A 397 11.71 9.74 -23.29
C ASN A 397 13.10 9.53 -23.92
N ILE A 398 14.08 9.09 -23.12
CA ILE A 398 15.45 8.81 -23.59
C ILE A 398 15.50 7.44 -24.30
N HIS A 399 14.66 6.48 -23.88
CA HIS A 399 14.60 5.14 -24.46
C HIS A 399 14.14 5.14 -25.92
N GLU A 400 13.19 6.00 -26.29
CA GLU A 400 12.61 6.05 -27.64
C GLU A 400 13.66 6.38 -28.73
N HIS A 401 14.82 6.93 -28.35
CA HIS A 401 15.71 7.54 -29.34
C HIS A 401 17.17 7.07 -29.40
N SER A 402 17.81 6.40 -28.40
CA SER A 402 19.26 6.12 -28.55
C SER A 402 19.97 5.09 -27.66
N LEU A 403 19.47 4.70 -26.46
CA LEU A 403 20.28 3.91 -25.50
C LEU A 403 19.92 2.42 -25.47
N LYS A 404 20.94 1.56 -25.34
CA LYS A 404 20.75 0.13 -25.06
C LYS A 404 20.03 -0.05 -23.72
N PRO A 405 19.13 -1.03 -23.56
CA PRO A 405 18.37 -1.24 -22.32
C PRO A 405 19.22 -1.31 -21.05
N CYS A 406 20.40 -1.94 -21.10
CA CYS A 406 21.31 -2.04 -19.95
C CYS A 406 21.90 -0.69 -19.50
N LEU A 407 22.17 0.23 -20.44
CA LEU A 407 22.69 1.56 -20.11
C LEU A 407 21.61 2.46 -19.51
N LEU A 408 20.34 2.20 -19.88
CA LEU A 408 19.19 2.90 -19.33
C LEU A 408 18.99 2.54 -17.86
N GLU A 409 19.04 1.25 -17.53
CA GLU A 409 18.94 0.75 -16.16
C GLU A 409 20.08 1.30 -15.26
N GLU A 410 21.32 1.28 -15.76
CA GLU A 410 22.46 1.88 -15.04
C GLU A 410 22.27 3.38 -14.81
N SER A 411 21.80 4.11 -15.82
CA SER A 411 21.54 5.56 -15.71
C SER A 411 20.38 5.86 -14.75
N THR A 412 19.32 5.04 -14.73
CA THR A 412 18.21 5.20 -13.78
C THR A 412 18.64 5.00 -12.34
N ASN A 413 19.48 3.99 -12.08
CA ASN A 413 20.00 3.73 -10.74
C ASN A 413 20.95 4.84 -10.28
N GLN A 414 21.82 5.33 -11.17
CA GLN A 414 22.67 6.49 -10.86
C GLN A 414 21.86 7.75 -10.56
N LEU A 415 20.78 7.99 -11.32
CA LEU A 415 19.85 9.09 -11.06
C LEU A 415 19.12 8.95 -9.74
N ALA A 416 18.61 7.75 -9.44
CA ALA A 416 17.96 7.45 -8.17
C ALA A 416 18.90 7.70 -6.98
N GLU A 417 20.13 7.18 -7.05
CA GLU A 417 21.14 7.37 -6.01
C GLU A 417 21.52 8.85 -5.83
N PHE A 418 21.66 9.61 -6.93
CA PHE A 418 21.92 11.03 -6.83
C PHE A 418 20.76 11.77 -6.17
N LEU A 419 19.52 11.45 -6.53
CA LEU A 419 18.32 12.01 -5.88
C LEU A 419 18.20 11.62 -4.40
N LEU A 420 18.66 10.43 -3.98
CA LEU A 420 18.70 10.11 -2.54
C LEU A 420 19.61 11.08 -1.77
N THR A 421 20.70 11.56 -2.39
CA THR A 421 21.57 12.58 -1.75
C THR A 421 20.92 13.96 -1.65
N THR A 422 19.94 14.26 -2.51
CA THR A 422 19.21 15.53 -2.46
C THR A 422 18.19 15.53 -1.31
N LEU A 423 17.59 14.38 -0.98
CA LEU A 423 16.70 14.25 0.18
C LEU A 423 17.36 14.68 1.50
N LEU A 424 18.66 14.38 1.65
CA LEU A 424 19.43 14.71 2.85
C LEU A 424 19.68 16.22 3.00
N ASP A 425 19.70 16.99 1.91
CA ASP A 425 20.02 18.41 1.97
C ASP A 425 18.75 19.26 1.97
N PHE A 426 18.58 19.96 3.09
CA PHE A 426 17.46 20.86 3.30
C PHE A 426 17.39 21.98 2.25
N LYS A 427 18.49 22.32 1.55
CA LYS A 427 18.47 23.29 0.46
C LYS A 427 17.52 22.88 -0.65
N PHE A 428 17.35 21.58 -0.91
CA PHE A 428 16.45 21.12 -1.97
C PHE A 428 14.97 21.21 -1.61
N LEU A 429 14.63 21.44 -0.34
CA LEU A 429 13.25 21.62 0.12
C LEU A 429 12.59 22.88 -0.42
N GLU A 430 13.37 23.84 -0.93
CA GLU A 430 12.82 25.06 -1.54
C GLU A 430 12.29 24.83 -2.97
N PHE A 431 12.70 23.72 -3.61
CA PHE A 431 12.36 23.43 -4.99
C PHE A 431 11.21 22.42 -5.10
N ARG A 432 10.48 22.51 -6.21
CA ARG A 432 9.47 21.51 -6.57
C ARG A 432 10.12 20.17 -6.97
N PRO A 433 9.44 19.04 -6.77
CA PRO A 433 9.94 17.72 -7.17
C PRO A 433 10.35 17.63 -8.64
N CYS A 434 9.59 18.23 -9.57
CA CYS A 434 9.96 18.27 -10.99
C CYS A 434 11.30 18.99 -11.25
N VAL A 435 11.54 20.10 -10.56
CA VAL A 435 12.77 20.90 -10.66
C VAL A 435 13.96 20.07 -10.20
N VAL A 436 13.85 19.43 -9.04
CA VAL A 436 14.90 18.56 -8.48
C VAL A 436 15.21 17.40 -9.43
N ALA A 437 14.18 16.70 -9.93
CA ALA A 437 14.34 15.56 -10.83
C ALA A 437 15.05 15.93 -12.14
N ILE A 438 14.65 17.04 -12.76
CA ILE A 438 15.19 17.47 -14.06
C ILE A 438 16.60 18.03 -13.91
N SER A 439 16.89 18.81 -12.86
CA SER A 439 18.26 19.26 -12.56
C SER A 439 19.21 18.08 -12.36
N ALA A 440 18.75 17.03 -11.65
CA ALA A 440 19.55 15.83 -11.43
C ALA A 440 19.81 15.06 -12.72
N LEU A 441 18.79 14.91 -13.56
CA LEU A 441 18.92 14.29 -14.88
C LEU A 441 19.90 15.06 -15.76
N GLN A 442 19.82 16.40 -15.80
CA GLN A 442 20.73 17.24 -16.58
C GLN A 442 22.18 17.02 -16.17
N CYS A 443 22.44 17.04 -14.86
CA CYS A 443 23.77 16.82 -14.32
C CYS A 443 24.37 15.46 -14.75
N ILE A 444 23.58 14.39 -14.61
CA ILE A 444 24.04 13.02 -14.95
C ILE A 444 24.18 12.84 -16.46
N PHE A 445 23.23 13.36 -17.25
CA PHE A 445 23.27 13.20 -18.70
C PHE A 445 24.42 13.99 -19.33
N GLU A 446 24.75 15.17 -18.79
CA GLU A 446 25.93 15.92 -19.22
C GLU A 446 27.26 15.24 -18.79
N GLU A 447 27.29 14.58 -17.62
CA GLU A 447 28.46 13.79 -17.17
C GLU A 447 28.70 12.55 -18.04
N LEU A 448 27.63 11.83 -18.40
CA LEU A 448 27.70 10.56 -19.16
C LEU A 448 27.73 10.75 -20.68
N HIS A 449 27.01 11.75 -21.21
CA HIS A 449 26.79 11.93 -22.66
C HIS A 449 26.92 13.40 -23.13
N PRO A 450 28.13 14.00 -23.08
CA PRO A 450 28.34 15.41 -23.44
C PRO A 450 27.96 15.77 -24.89
N SER A 451 27.91 14.78 -25.80
CA SER A 451 27.69 14.98 -27.24
C SER A 451 26.22 14.88 -27.69
N THR A 452 25.32 14.36 -26.86
CA THR A 452 23.92 14.04 -27.22
C THR A 452 22.91 14.82 -26.36
N SER A 453 23.39 15.61 -25.40
CA SER A 453 22.59 16.33 -24.39
C SER A 453 21.66 17.40 -24.96
N GLY A 454 22.01 18.02 -26.09
CA GLY A 454 21.33 19.23 -26.56
C GLY A 454 19.87 19.07 -26.99
N THR A 455 19.51 17.98 -27.69
CA THR A 455 18.17 17.84 -28.29
C THR A 455 17.13 17.27 -27.33
N HIS A 456 17.50 16.29 -26.51
CA HIS A 456 16.59 15.64 -25.55
C HIS A 456 16.28 16.55 -24.35
N LEU A 457 17.31 17.21 -23.80
CA LEU A 457 17.09 18.15 -22.72
C LEU A 457 16.23 19.32 -23.20
N ALA A 458 16.44 19.83 -24.42
CA ALA A 458 15.63 20.91 -24.99
C ALA A 458 14.14 20.57 -25.09
N TYR A 459 13.78 19.29 -25.27
CA TYR A 459 12.38 18.86 -25.23
C TYR A 459 11.83 18.88 -23.79
N ILE A 460 12.56 18.31 -22.83
CA ILE A 460 12.17 18.31 -21.41
C ILE A 460 12.00 19.75 -20.90
N PHE A 461 12.92 20.66 -21.24
CA PHE A 461 12.84 22.08 -20.89
C PHE A 461 11.61 22.80 -21.45
N LYS A 462 10.99 22.30 -22.53
CA LYS A 462 9.74 22.88 -23.06
C LYS A 462 8.51 22.51 -22.24
N LEU A 463 8.56 21.38 -21.54
CA LEU A 463 7.47 20.88 -20.71
C LEU A 463 7.41 21.57 -19.35
N ILE A 464 8.51 22.20 -18.93
CA ILE A 464 8.60 22.87 -17.63
C ILE A 464 7.86 24.21 -17.69
N PRO A 465 6.99 24.50 -16.70
CA PRO A 465 6.33 25.80 -16.58
C PRO A 465 7.33 26.96 -16.57
N GLN A 466 6.96 28.08 -17.21
CA GLN A 466 7.87 29.22 -17.40
C GLN A 466 8.34 29.83 -16.07
N ASP A 467 7.50 29.79 -15.04
CA ASP A 467 7.76 30.27 -13.68
C ASP A 467 8.77 29.41 -12.91
N GLN A 468 9.05 28.18 -13.35
CA GLN A 468 9.98 27.25 -12.69
C GLN A 468 11.39 27.26 -13.31
N LYS A 469 11.62 28.06 -14.37
CA LYS A 469 12.90 28.06 -15.11
C LYS A 469 14.05 28.66 -14.31
N ASP A 470 13.79 29.69 -13.51
CA ASP A 470 14.82 30.30 -12.65
C ASP A 470 15.22 29.35 -11.52
N ASP A 471 14.23 28.67 -10.92
CA ASP A 471 14.44 27.64 -9.90
C ASP A 471 15.24 26.45 -10.44
N LEU A 472 15.03 26.09 -11.70
CA LEU A 472 15.80 25.03 -12.36
C LEU A 472 17.28 25.37 -12.53
N ILE A 473 17.60 26.62 -12.89
CA ILE A 473 19.00 27.10 -12.96
C ILE A 473 19.62 27.05 -11.57
N LYS A 474 18.94 27.61 -10.57
CA LYS A 474 19.42 27.65 -9.18
C LYS A 474 19.62 26.25 -8.60
N CYS A 475 18.66 25.35 -8.77
CA CYS A 475 18.72 23.97 -8.30
C CYS A 475 19.87 23.21 -8.96
N ARG A 476 20.06 23.41 -10.27
CA ARG A 476 21.19 22.83 -11.01
C ARG A 476 22.54 23.32 -10.48
N GLU A 477 22.72 24.62 -10.25
CA GLU A 477 23.97 25.16 -9.69
C GLU A 477 24.33 24.51 -8.34
N ILE A 478 23.34 24.31 -7.47
CA ILE A 478 23.51 23.62 -6.18
C ILE A 478 23.90 22.15 -6.38
N MET A 479 23.33 21.47 -7.38
CA MET A 479 23.67 20.08 -7.71
C MET A 479 25.08 19.94 -8.30
N GLU A 480 25.49 20.87 -9.18
CA GLU A 480 26.83 20.87 -9.79
C GLU A 480 27.94 21.08 -8.75
N GLU A 481 27.74 21.99 -7.78
CA GLU A 481 28.67 22.19 -6.66
C GLU A 481 28.96 20.86 -5.94
N ARG A 482 27.92 20.03 -5.77
CA ARG A 482 28.03 18.72 -5.10
C ARG A 482 28.72 17.65 -5.94
N LEU A 483 28.56 17.67 -7.26
CA LEU A 483 29.24 16.73 -8.15
C LEU A 483 30.76 16.97 -8.17
N VAL A 484 31.18 18.22 -7.94
CA VAL A 484 32.59 18.59 -7.79
C VAL A 484 33.15 18.10 -6.45
N ASP A 485 32.38 18.20 -5.36
CA ASP A 485 32.71 17.68 -4.03
C ASP A 485 32.34 16.19 -3.87
N ARG A 486 32.89 15.33 -4.72
CA ARG A 486 32.61 13.89 -4.74
C ARG A 486 33.34 13.01 -3.67
N PRO A 487 33.59 13.35 -2.38
CA PRO A 487 33.85 12.34 -1.36
C PRO A 487 32.58 11.85 -0.62
N LEU A 488 31.36 12.28 -0.97
CA LEU A 488 30.15 11.72 -0.34
C LEU A 488 29.83 10.28 -0.76
N TYR A 489 30.40 9.82 -1.89
CA TYR A 489 30.34 8.41 -2.29
C TYR A 489 30.95 7.50 -1.22
N ASN A 490 31.93 7.97 -0.42
CA ASN A 490 32.53 7.19 0.66
C ASN A 490 31.73 7.20 1.97
N VAL A 491 30.87 8.21 2.20
CA VAL A 491 30.00 8.27 3.40
C VAL A 491 28.85 7.27 3.26
N ILE A 492 28.38 7.05 2.03
CA ILE A 492 27.36 6.06 1.71
C ILE A 492 27.96 4.67 1.47
N ALA A 493 29.14 4.58 0.82
CA ALA A 493 29.80 3.30 0.53
C ALA A 493 30.50 2.65 1.72
N CYS A 494 30.60 3.29 2.90
CA CYS A 494 31.16 2.63 4.08
C CYS A 494 30.27 1.50 4.64
N GLY A 495 29.03 1.33 4.11
CA GLY A 495 28.20 0.14 4.31
C GLY A 495 28.27 -0.90 3.18
N SER A 496 28.99 -0.63 2.08
CA SER A 496 28.91 -1.42 0.84
C SER A 496 30.02 -2.48 0.68
N SER A 497 30.77 -2.82 1.73
CA SER A 497 31.76 -3.90 1.70
C SER A 497 31.47 -5.01 2.71
N TYR A 498 30.27 -5.56 2.69
CA TYR A 498 30.04 -6.90 3.20
C TYR A 498 29.10 -7.65 2.26
N TYR A 499 29.68 -8.34 1.28
CA TYR A 499 29.08 -9.55 0.76
C TYR A 499 28.90 -10.51 1.94
N CYS A 500 27.68 -10.70 2.43
CA CYS A 500 27.37 -11.79 3.36
C CYS A 500 27.14 -13.07 2.55
N PRO A 501 27.97 -14.12 2.70
CA PRO A 501 27.58 -15.46 2.33
C PRO A 501 26.54 -15.98 3.34
N SER A 502 25.56 -16.71 2.84
CA SER A 502 24.46 -17.30 3.60
C SER A 502 24.94 -18.21 4.75
N SER A 503 24.72 -17.79 6.01
CA SER A 503 24.39 -18.54 7.27
C SER A 503 25.20 -19.81 7.69
N PRO A 504 25.25 -20.20 9.00
CA PRO A 504 25.58 -19.47 10.24
C PRO A 504 26.52 -20.25 11.21
N VAL A 505 26.88 -19.58 12.33
CA VAL A 505 27.40 -20.10 13.63
C VAL A 505 28.83 -20.62 13.69
N THR A 506 29.76 -19.84 14.28
CA THR A 506 30.47 -20.23 15.52
C THR A 506 31.25 -19.07 16.17
N VAL A 507 31.05 -18.93 17.48
CA VAL A 507 31.89 -18.29 18.51
C VAL A 507 31.99 -16.75 18.53
N LEU A 508 31.33 -16.18 19.54
CA LEU A 508 31.54 -14.85 20.07
C LEU A 508 32.96 -14.71 20.63
N THR A 509 33.73 -13.77 20.08
CA THR A 509 34.70 -13.00 20.87
C THR A 509 34.33 -11.53 20.76
N MET A 510 33.86 -10.98 21.86
CA MET A 510 33.66 -9.55 22.05
C MET A 510 35.03 -8.87 22.04
N GLU A 511 35.40 -8.24 20.92
CA GLU A 511 36.39 -7.18 20.93
C GLU A 511 35.64 -5.85 20.79
N GLN A 512 35.77 -5.01 21.81
CA GLN A 512 35.33 -3.62 21.81
C GLN A 512 36.19 -2.89 20.77
N VAL A 513 35.64 -2.69 19.57
CA VAL A 513 36.27 -1.83 18.56
C VAL A 513 35.70 -0.44 18.74
N ASP A 514 36.57 0.49 19.13
CA ASP A 514 36.27 1.89 19.34
C ASP A 514 35.52 2.47 18.14
N ILE A 515 34.38 3.10 18.45
CA ILE A 515 33.54 3.86 17.53
C ILE A 515 34.42 4.95 16.89
N PHE A 516 34.69 4.83 15.60
CA PHE A 516 35.22 5.95 14.84
C PHE A 516 34.14 7.03 14.77
N ASP A 517 34.41 8.15 15.44
CA ASP A 517 33.79 9.44 15.18
C ASP A 517 33.63 9.62 13.67
N CYS A 518 32.38 9.55 13.19
CA CYS A 518 32.03 10.00 11.87
C CYS A 518 32.38 11.51 11.84
N GLN A 519 33.50 11.88 11.23
CA GLN A 519 33.75 13.28 10.89
C GLN A 519 32.73 13.69 9.84
N ILE A 520 31.55 14.10 10.31
CA ILE A 520 30.58 14.85 9.53
C ILE A 520 31.30 16.11 9.08
N ASP A 521 31.41 16.33 7.78
CA ASP A 521 31.79 17.65 7.29
C ASP A 521 30.62 18.61 7.55
N LEU A 522 30.65 19.24 8.73
CA LEU A 522 29.72 20.28 9.17
C LEU A 522 29.88 21.58 8.36
N SER A 523 30.69 21.60 7.29
CA SER A 523 30.79 22.74 6.36
C SER A 523 29.43 23.14 5.77
N LEU A 524 28.51 22.18 5.58
CA LEU A 524 27.12 22.40 5.16
C LEU A 524 26.29 23.20 6.18
N PHE A 525 26.68 23.23 7.45
CA PHE A 525 25.93 23.81 8.56
C PHE A 525 26.59 25.06 9.18
N LYS A 526 27.63 25.62 8.55
CA LYS A 526 28.24 26.88 9.01
C LYS A 526 27.31 28.07 8.80
N MET A 527 26.46 28.34 9.80
CA MET A 527 25.78 29.61 9.95
C MET A 527 26.77 30.67 10.47
N PRO A 528 26.80 31.89 9.92
CA PRO A 528 27.66 32.95 10.44
C PRO A 528 27.12 33.44 11.78
N GLY A 529 27.82 33.09 12.87
CA GLY A 529 27.68 33.73 14.17
C GLY A 529 26.82 32.99 15.20
N SER A 530 27.33 31.90 15.78
CA SER A 530 27.05 31.56 17.17
C SER A 530 28.19 30.70 17.75
N HIS A 531 28.88 31.26 18.75
CA HIS A 531 29.89 30.54 19.53
C HIS A 531 29.19 29.77 20.63
N ILE A 532 29.17 28.43 20.56
CA ILE A 532 28.91 27.57 21.71
C ILE A 532 30.17 26.71 21.91
N ASP A 533 30.85 26.98 23.01
CA ASP A 533 32.14 26.40 23.39
C ASP A 533 31.89 25.15 24.24
N LEU A 534 31.97 23.95 23.65
CA LEU A 534 32.01 22.69 24.39
C LEU A 534 33.46 22.22 24.48
N LYS A 535 34.04 22.36 25.69
CA LYS A 535 35.41 21.95 25.99
C LYS A 535 35.57 20.43 25.91
N SER A 536 36.47 19.95 25.04
CA SER A 536 37.12 18.65 25.22
C SER A 536 38.65 18.78 25.13
N SER A 537 39.32 18.01 25.99
CA SER A 537 40.73 18.16 26.35
C SER A 537 41.70 17.78 25.24
N LYS A 538 42.70 18.64 25.02
CA LYS A 538 43.82 18.44 24.10
C LYS A 538 44.77 17.32 24.54
N LYS A 539 45.14 16.42 23.63
CA LYS A 539 46.50 15.86 23.55
C LYS A 539 47.00 15.84 22.10
N LYS A 540 48.26 16.20 21.96
CA LYS A 540 48.90 16.80 20.77
C LYS A 540 49.98 15.86 20.24
N ARG A 541 50.02 15.56 18.94
CA ARG A 541 51.23 15.12 18.18
C ARG A 541 50.90 15.09 16.68
N LYS A 542 51.24 16.14 15.91
CA LYS A 542 52.48 16.48 15.18
C LYS A 542 52.52 15.86 13.76
N ARG A 543 52.21 16.74 12.78
CA ARG A 543 52.32 16.62 11.31
C ARG A 543 53.69 16.17 10.84
N GLU A 544 53.71 15.48 9.70
CA GLU A 544 54.71 15.67 8.64
C GLU A 544 54.04 15.70 7.25
N THR A 545 54.62 16.51 6.38
CA THR A 545 54.13 17.03 5.09
C THR A 545 54.96 16.48 3.94
N SER A 546 54.38 16.12 2.80
CA SER A 546 55.03 16.22 1.46
C SER A 546 54.03 15.92 0.33
N THR A 547 53.57 16.91 -0.45
CA THR A 547 54.03 17.36 -1.81
C THR A 547 53.31 16.72 -3.01
N LYS A 548 53.16 17.56 -4.04
CA LYS A 548 52.36 17.49 -5.28
C LYS A 548 52.79 16.36 -6.23
N THR A 549 51.89 15.86 -7.09
CA THR A 549 52.01 15.91 -8.58
C THR A 549 50.86 15.25 -9.37
N SER A 550 50.35 16.02 -10.34
CA SER A 550 50.00 15.70 -11.76
C SER A 550 49.17 14.45 -12.13
N ARG A 551 48.02 14.71 -12.77
CA ARG A 551 47.15 13.78 -13.51
C ARG A 551 47.85 13.12 -14.70
N LYS A 552 47.76 11.79 -14.81
CA LYS A 552 47.71 11.03 -16.08
C LYS A 552 46.68 9.90 -15.97
N ARG A 553 45.81 9.79 -16.97
CA ARG A 553 44.88 8.65 -17.16
C ARG A 553 45.70 7.37 -17.35
N VAL A 554 45.43 6.35 -16.56
CA VAL A 554 45.96 4.98 -16.73
C VAL A 554 44.78 4.04 -16.86
N SER A 555 44.73 3.27 -17.95
CA SER A 555 43.82 2.14 -18.10
C SER A 555 44.29 1.00 -17.18
N PHE A 556 43.41 0.51 -16.32
CA PHE A 556 43.70 -0.67 -15.52
C PHE A 556 43.33 -1.92 -16.32
N ARG A 557 44.34 -2.72 -16.66
CA ARG A 557 44.18 -4.13 -17.03
C ARG A 557 44.64 -4.93 -15.83
N VAL A 558 43.71 -5.56 -15.12
CA VAL A 558 44.04 -6.41 -13.96
C VAL A 558 44.76 -7.66 -14.48
N GLN A 559 46.05 -7.77 -14.19
CA GLN A 559 46.77 -9.04 -14.27
C GLN A 559 46.70 -9.71 -12.90
N ALA A 560 46.36 -11.00 -12.88
CA ALA A 560 46.43 -11.81 -11.68
C ALA A 560 47.84 -11.72 -11.07
N ALA A 561 47.92 -11.52 -9.76
CA ALA A 561 49.19 -11.47 -9.04
C ALA A 561 49.94 -12.80 -9.22
N ASN A 562 51.20 -12.74 -9.62
CA ASN A 562 52.05 -13.93 -9.62
C ASN A 562 52.24 -14.41 -8.18
N LEU A 563 52.14 -15.72 -7.97
CA LEU A 563 52.34 -16.34 -6.67
C LEU A 563 53.77 -16.07 -6.16
N PRO A 564 53.97 -15.90 -4.83
CA PRO A 564 55.29 -15.76 -4.24
C PRO A 564 56.21 -16.93 -4.63
N ALA A 565 57.50 -16.67 -4.78
CA ALA A 565 58.49 -17.69 -5.11
C ALA A 565 58.46 -18.83 -4.07
N GLY A 566 58.13 -20.05 -4.52
CA GLY A 566 58.07 -21.25 -3.68
C GLY A 566 56.67 -21.84 -3.45
N VAL A 567 55.60 -21.22 -3.95
CA VAL A 567 54.23 -21.76 -3.84
C VAL A 567 53.85 -22.52 -5.11
N GLU A 568 53.84 -23.86 -5.05
CA GLU A 568 53.27 -24.69 -6.12
C GLU A 568 51.74 -24.75 -6.02
N LEU A 569 51.04 -24.55 -7.14
CA LEU A 569 49.59 -24.70 -7.22
C LEU A 569 49.18 -26.17 -7.03
N PRO A 570 48.17 -26.46 -6.19
CA PRO A 570 47.67 -27.82 -6.01
C PRO A 570 47.09 -28.34 -7.34
N LYS A 571 47.57 -29.51 -7.78
CA LYS A 571 47.25 -30.10 -9.10
C LYS A 571 45.85 -30.72 -9.20
N VAL A 572 45.07 -30.76 -8.10
CA VAL A 572 43.75 -31.38 -8.05
C VAL A 572 42.85 -30.60 -7.10
N GLU A 573 41.64 -30.25 -7.56
CA GLU A 573 40.59 -29.71 -6.69
C GLU A 573 40.12 -30.78 -5.70
N PRO A 574 40.07 -30.48 -4.38
CA PRO A 574 39.51 -31.38 -3.40
C PRO A 574 38.00 -31.53 -3.63
N LYS A 575 37.55 -32.75 -3.92
CA LYS A 575 36.12 -33.07 -3.95
C LYS A 575 35.60 -33.13 -2.51
N PHE A 576 34.90 -32.09 -2.09
CA PHE A 576 34.21 -32.08 -0.81
C PHE A 576 32.96 -32.97 -0.90
N GLN A 577 32.82 -33.92 0.05
CA GLN A 577 31.54 -34.58 0.26
C GLN A 577 30.62 -33.62 1.02
N PRO A 578 29.35 -33.48 0.61
CA PRO A 578 28.43 -32.58 1.30
C PRO A 578 28.27 -33.01 2.77
N PRO A 579 28.33 -32.07 3.72
CA PRO A 579 28.22 -32.40 5.13
C PRO A 579 26.84 -33.02 5.42
N PHE A 580 26.84 -34.14 6.14
CA PHE A 580 25.61 -34.86 6.49
C PHE A 580 24.76 -34.11 7.54
N LEU A 581 25.39 -33.26 8.34
CA LEU A 581 24.78 -32.47 9.42
C LEU A 581 24.97 -30.97 9.16
N GLY A 582 23.88 -30.19 9.22
CA GLY A 582 23.84 -28.75 8.95
C GLY A 582 22.54 -28.35 8.23
N PHE A 583 22.47 -27.13 7.69
CA PHE A 583 21.37 -26.66 6.82
C PHE A 583 21.45 -27.29 5.43
N THR A 584 21.40 -28.63 5.38
CA THR A 584 21.42 -29.38 4.12
C THR A 584 20.04 -29.95 3.83
N LYS A 585 19.73 -30.12 2.54
CA LYS A 585 18.45 -30.69 2.07
C LYS A 585 18.16 -32.06 2.69
N THR A 586 19.20 -32.83 2.98
CA THR A 586 19.07 -34.12 3.67
C THR A 586 18.62 -33.94 5.12
N ALA A 587 19.22 -33.01 5.87
CA ALA A 587 18.84 -32.73 7.26
C ALA A 587 17.42 -32.15 7.36
N GLU A 588 17.02 -31.30 6.42
CA GLU A 588 15.66 -30.74 6.34
C GLU A 588 14.60 -31.83 6.12
N ILE A 589 14.86 -32.78 5.21
CA ILE A 589 13.98 -33.93 4.97
C ILE A 589 13.87 -34.81 6.21
N TRP A 590 14.98 -35.05 6.92
CA TRP A 590 14.98 -35.86 8.14
C TRP A 590 14.27 -35.17 9.31
N ASN A 591 14.48 -33.87 9.51
CA ASN A 591 13.76 -33.10 10.53
C ASN A 591 12.26 -33.05 10.26
N SER A 592 11.86 -32.85 8.99
CA SER A 592 10.46 -32.87 8.59
C SER A 592 9.80 -34.23 8.85
N ARG A 593 10.51 -35.33 8.51
CA ARG A 593 10.02 -36.68 8.78
C ARG A 593 9.95 -36.99 10.27
N ALA A 594 10.94 -36.60 11.06
CA ALA A 594 10.94 -36.80 12.51
C ALA A 594 9.81 -36.01 13.19
N CYS A 595 9.52 -34.78 12.73
CA CYS A 595 8.40 -33.98 13.20
C CYS A 595 7.05 -34.68 12.91
N MET A 596 6.85 -35.16 11.68
CA MET A 596 5.63 -35.90 11.32
C MET A 596 5.48 -37.21 12.11
N ILE A 597 6.58 -37.93 12.36
CA ILE A 597 6.56 -39.13 13.21
C ILE A 597 6.17 -38.77 14.65
N GLY A 598 6.68 -37.65 15.19
CA GLY A 598 6.32 -37.15 16.51
C GLY A 598 4.83 -36.82 16.61
N LEU A 599 4.28 -36.13 15.61
CA LEU A 599 2.87 -35.73 15.56
C LEU A 599 1.92 -36.93 15.39
N ILE A 600 2.28 -37.92 14.57
CA ILE A 600 1.52 -39.18 14.49
C ILE A 600 1.63 -39.96 15.80
N GLY A 601 2.81 -39.98 16.42
CA GLY A 601 3.03 -40.59 17.73
C GLY A 601 2.15 -40.00 18.82
N THR A 602 1.98 -38.67 18.85
CA THR A 602 1.07 -38.02 19.80
C THR A 602 -0.38 -38.43 19.58
N PHE A 603 -0.85 -38.51 18.33
CA PHE A 603 -2.21 -38.97 18.05
C PHE A 603 -2.43 -40.44 18.43
N ILE A 604 -1.44 -41.31 18.23
CA ILE A 604 -1.54 -42.72 18.64
C ILE A 604 -1.64 -42.82 20.17
N VAL A 605 -0.84 -42.05 20.90
CA VAL A 605 -0.89 -42.01 22.37
C VAL A 605 -2.23 -41.47 22.87
N GLU A 606 -2.74 -40.40 22.27
CA GLU A 606 -4.07 -39.84 22.59
C GLU A 606 -5.20 -40.84 22.29
N LEU A 607 -5.09 -41.62 21.20
CA LEU A 607 -6.06 -42.64 20.84
C LEU A 607 -6.04 -43.84 21.82
N ILE A 608 -4.88 -44.20 22.36
CA ILE A 608 -4.76 -45.25 23.38
C ILE A 608 -5.28 -44.78 24.75
N ILE A 609 -4.99 -43.53 25.12
CA ILE A 609 -5.35 -42.96 26.44
C ILE A 609 -6.79 -42.39 26.44
N ASN A 610 -7.38 -42.19 25.26
CA ASN A 610 -8.69 -41.60 25.00
C ASN A 610 -8.88 -40.23 25.70
N LYS A 611 -7.77 -39.50 25.85
CA LYS A 611 -7.67 -38.14 26.42
C LYS A 611 -6.53 -37.41 25.72
N GLY A 612 -6.68 -36.10 25.51
CA GLY A 612 -5.62 -35.27 24.93
C GLY A 612 -4.37 -35.25 25.82
N ILE A 613 -3.18 -35.18 25.22
CA ILE A 613 -1.91 -35.22 25.96
C ILE A 613 -1.81 -34.10 27.00
N LEU A 614 -2.40 -32.94 26.69
CA LEU A 614 -2.49 -31.77 27.57
C LEU A 614 -3.44 -32.00 28.78
N GLN A 615 -4.51 -32.79 28.62
CA GLN A 615 -5.34 -33.21 29.75
C GLN A 615 -4.60 -34.21 30.65
N VAL A 616 -3.72 -35.05 30.10
CA VAL A 616 -2.90 -36.00 30.88
C VAL A 616 -1.89 -35.28 31.78
N ILE A 617 -1.37 -34.12 31.36
CA ILE A 617 -0.48 -33.29 32.18
C ILE A 617 -1.21 -32.26 33.06
N GLY A 618 -2.53 -32.37 33.20
CA GLY A 618 -3.31 -31.57 34.15
C GLY A 618 -3.60 -30.14 33.69
N VAL A 619 -3.47 -29.85 32.39
CA VAL A 619 -3.88 -28.58 31.81
C VAL A 619 -5.35 -28.69 31.42
N ASP A 620 -6.20 -27.87 32.03
CA ASP A 620 -7.61 -27.76 31.67
C ASP A 620 -7.73 -27.08 30.30
N ILE A 621 -7.90 -27.89 29.27
CA ILE A 621 -8.25 -27.44 27.93
C ILE A 621 -9.77 -27.27 27.95
N GLY A 622 -10.26 -26.06 27.67
CA GLY A 622 -11.69 -25.83 27.47
C GLY A 622 -12.24 -26.79 26.41
N LYS A 623 -13.56 -27.10 26.47
CA LYS A 623 -14.21 -27.94 25.45
C LYS A 623 -13.87 -27.38 24.07
N GLY A 624 -13.04 -28.08 23.32
CA GLY A 624 -12.68 -27.70 21.96
C GLY A 624 -13.90 -27.76 21.04
N LEU A 625 -13.67 -27.81 19.73
CA LEU A 625 -14.74 -28.04 18.76
C LEU A 625 -15.42 -29.39 19.06
N ASP A 626 -16.62 -29.36 19.64
CA ASP A 626 -17.52 -30.50 19.83
C ASP A 626 -17.96 -31.04 18.44
N LEU A 627 -17.04 -31.72 17.74
CA LEU A 627 -17.35 -32.44 16.52
C LEU A 627 -17.87 -33.83 16.90
N PRO A 628 -19.12 -34.18 16.56
CA PRO A 628 -19.64 -35.52 16.80
C PRO A 628 -18.90 -36.49 15.88
N LEU A 629 -18.23 -37.48 16.48
CA LEU A 629 -17.70 -38.68 15.79
C LEU A 629 -18.80 -39.70 15.54
#